data_AF-A0A251TEW6-F1
#
_entry.id   AF-A0A251TEW6-F1
#
_cell.length_a   1.000
_cell.length_b   1.000
_cell.length_c   1.000
_cell.angle_alpha   90.00
_cell.angle_beta   90.00
_cell.angle_gamma   90.00
#
_symmetry.space_group_name_H-M   'P 1'
#
loop_
_entity.id
_entity.type
_entity.pdbx_description
1 polymer ?
#
loop_
_entity_poly.entity_id
_entity_poly.type
_entity_poly.pdbx_seq_one_letter_code
_entity_poly.pdbx_strand_id
1 'polypeptide(L)'
;MDISHQKIDKNGFTATEQQGRKWSFISPCMIQASLTVNESPNNTQGKLPQKPPRKGLFIFFCIPVSPGNSRFIGVSPRNFSLWIDSFVTRWMHHIVQNLVIDSDLYLLRVQEEKLMEAGLSNWQKVCFVPTKADTMVALYRRWLNKYAGGQVNWRTTINGSLPPIPPKEQLLDRYRSHVVNCSSCIGAYKGLNALQISLEVFSITSVAIMAATKHGMISTVARNTLAAVAILCFLGSKWLSHFIYKNFHFHDYNHAFK
;
A
#
# COMPACT_ATOMS: atom_id res chain seq x y z
N MET A 1 1.47 -13.31 -23.32
CA MET A 1 2.63 -12.49 -22.88
C MET A 1 3.85 -13.39 -22.89
N ASP A 2 4.85 -13.09 -23.71
CA ASP A 2 6.10 -13.84 -23.72
C ASP A 2 7.07 -13.21 -22.72
N ILE A 3 7.56 -14.03 -21.79
CA ILE A 3 8.54 -13.65 -20.79
C ILE A 3 9.81 -14.47 -21.06
N SER A 4 10.91 -13.79 -21.37
CA SER A 4 12.23 -14.41 -21.45
C SER A 4 12.94 -14.23 -20.10
N HIS A 5 13.70 -15.23 -19.66
CA HIS A 5 14.45 -15.13 -18.41
C HIS A 5 15.93 -15.39 -18.66
N GLN A 6 16.76 -14.70 -17.89
CA GLN A 6 18.19 -14.97 -17.81
C GLN A 6 18.46 -16.13 -16.83
N LYS A 7 19.69 -16.65 -16.85
CA LYS A 7 20.13 -17.75 -15.99
C LYS A 7 19.86 -17.43 -14.51
N ILE A 8 19.31 -18.40 -13.79
CA ILE A 8 19.12 -18.34 -12.34
C ILE A 8 20.43 -18.66 -11.64
N ASP A 9 20.86 -17.84 -10.68
CA ASP A 9 22.03 -18.09 -9.84
C ASP A 9 21.76 -17.78 -8.35
N LYS A 10 22.78 -17.92 -7.49
CA LYS A 10 22.66 -17.70 -6.04
C LYS A 10 22.28 -16.25 -5.66
N ASN A 11 22.57 -15.28 -6.51
CA ASN A 11 22.30 -13.87 -6.30
C ASN A 11 20.89 -13.48 -6.79
N GLY A 12 20.26 -14.31 -7.62
CA GLY A 12 18.87 -14.14 -8.02
C GLY A 12 18.62 -14.47 -9.50
N PHE A 13 17.69 -13.75 -10.11
CA PHE A 13 17.36 -13.91 -11.53
C PHE A 13 16.67 -12.67 -12.10
N THR A 14 16.56 -12.61 -13.42
CA THR A 14 15.90 -11.55 -14.15
C THR A 14 14.97 -12.14 -15.20
N ALA A 15 13.78 -11.56 -15.33
CA ALA A 15 12.83 -11.83 -16.38
C ALA A 15 12.48 -10.54 -17.14
N THR A 16 12.45 -10.60 -18.46
CA THR A 16 12.12 -9.48 -19.34
C THR A 16 10.80 -9.77 -20.04
N GLU A 17 9.92 -8.80 -19.97
CA GLU A 17 8.62 -8.82 -20.65
C GLU A 17 8.73 -8.05 -21.96
N GLN A 18 8.01 -8.48 -23.01
CA GLN A 18 8.13 -7.96 -24.39
C GLN A 18 7.86 -6.44 -24.58
N GLN A 19 7.55 -5.68 -23.53
CA GLN A 19 7.22 -4.25 -23.58
C GLN A 19 8.24 -3.36 -22.83
N GLY A 20 9.48 -3.81 -22.66
CA GLY A 20 10.53 -3.02 -22.00
C GLY A 20 10.40 -2.96 -20.47
N ARG A 21 9.53 -3.80 -19.89
CA ARG A 21 9.47 -4.06 -18.45
C ARG A 21 10.45 -5.17 -18.10
N LYS A 22 11.28 -4.89 -17.11
CA LYS A 22 12.25 -5.85 -16.58
C LYS A 22 11.97 -6.08 -15.12
N TRP A 23 11.82 -7.34 -14.75
CA TRP A 23 11.67 -7.82 -13.39
C TRP A 23 12.93 -8.51 -12.95
N SER A 24 13.40 -8.20 -11.75
CA SER A 24 14.57 -8.84 -11.16
C SER A 24 14.26 -9.22 -9.73
N PHE A 25 14.59 -10.45 -9.37
CA PHE A 25 14.68 -10.87 -7.97
C PHE A 25 16.16 -10.86 -7.59
N ILE A 26 16.49 -10.19 -6.49
CA ILE A 26 17.83 -10.09 -5.93
C ILE A 26 17.79 -10.66 -4.51
N SER A 27 18.60 -11.67 -4.28
CA SER A 27 18.75 -12.33 -2.98
C SER A 27 19.15 -11.32 -1.89
N PRO A 28 18.60 -11.43 -0.67
CA PRO A 28 17.70 -12.50 -0.23
C PRO A 28 16.20 -12.20 -0.40
N CYS A 29 15.80 -10.95 -0.64
CA CYS A 29 14.40 -10.53 -0.47
C CYS A 29 13.97 -9.31 -1.29
N MET A 30 14.76 -8.90 -2.29
CA MET A 30 14.46 -7.71 -3.09
C MET A 30 13.83 -8.10 -4.42
N ILE A 31 12.73 -7.45 -4.77
CA ILE A 31 12.10 -7.52 -6.10
C ILE A 31 12.17 -6.13 -6.71
N GLN A 32 12.65 -6.04 -7.94
CA GLN A 32 12.76 -4.81 -8.69
C GLN A 32 12.00 -4.93 -10.01
N ALA A 33 11.17 -3.94 -10.31
CA ALA A 33 10.52 -3.77 -11.60
C ALA A 33 10.97 -2.43 -12.20
N SER A 34 11.59 -2.45 -13.38
CA SER A 34 11.91 -1.23 -14.11
C SER A 34 11.05 -1.12 -15.36
N LEU A 35 10.47 0.05 -15.56
CA LEU A 35 9.74 0.44 -16.76
C LEU A 35 10.51 1.56 -17.45
N THR A 36 10.86 1.35 -18.72
CA THR A 36 11.40 2.40 -19.59
C THR A 36 10.45 2.62 -20.74
N VAL A 37 9.88 3.82 -20.83
CA VAL A 37 9.05 4.25 -21.96
C VAL A 37 9.87 5.21 -22.80
N ASN A 38 10.27 4.76 -23.98
CA ASN A 38 10.87 5.61 -24.99
C ASN A 38 9.74 6.37 -25.69
N GLU A 39 9.87 7.68 -25.87
CA GLU A 39 8.93 8.41 -26.73
C GLU A 39 9.16 7.95 -28.18
N SER A 40 8.06 7.63 -28.88
CA SER A 40 8.12 7.28 -30.30
C SER A 40 8.70 8.49 -31.06
N PRO A 41 9.62 8.31 -32.03
CA PRO A 41 10.03 9.40 -32.88
C PRO A 41 8.80 9.84 -33.69
N ASN A 42 8.13 10.91 -33.27
CA ASN A 42 7.16 11.55 -34.13
C ASN A 42 7.90 11.98 -35.40
N ASN A 43 7.44 11.48 -36.55
CA ASN A 43 7.83 11.92 -37.90
C ASN A 43 7.36 13.36 -38.13
N THR A 44 7.89 14.31 -37.35
CA THR A 44 7.69 15.74 -37.59
C THR A 44 9.05 16.31 -37.90
N GLN A 45 9.23 16.70 -39.16
CA GLN A 45 10.40 17.40 -39.67
C GLN A 45 10.73 18.58 -38.75
N GLY A 46 11.81 18.46 -37.99
CA GLY A 46 12.29 19.51 -37.09
C GLY A 46 13.07 18.90 -35.93
N LYS A 47 14.35 19.25 -35.80
CA LYS A 47 15.22 18.85 -34.68
C LYS A 47 14.71 19.47 -33.37
N LEU A 48 13.64 18.95 -32.78
CA LEU A 48 13.39 19.17 -31.36
C LEU A 48 14.33 18.28 -30.54
N PRO A 49 14.88 18.79 -29.41
CA PRO A 49 15.66 17.97 -28.50
C PRO A 49 14.81 16.78 -28.04
N GLN A 50 15.32 15.56 -28.24
CA GLN A 50 14.69 14.33 -27.77
C GLN A 50 14.48 14.45 -26.25
N LYS A 51 13.24 14.31 -25.78
CA LYS A 51 12.96 14.28 -24.35
C LYS A 51 13.64 13.05 -23.73
N PRO A 52 14.17 13.16 -22.50
CA PRO A 52 14.74 12.01 -21.83
C PRO A 52 13.69 10.90 -21.67
N PRO A 53 14.07 9.62 -21.78
CA PRO A 53 13.14 8.51 -21.65
C PRO A 53 12.48 8.53 -20.26
N ARG A 54 11.18 8.21 -20.21
CA ARG A 54 10.44 8.12 -18.96
C ARG A 54 10.80 6.80 -18.29
N LYS A 55 11.32 6.89 -17.07
CA LYS A 55 11.79 5.76 -16.28
C LYS A 55 11.02 5.73 -14.96
N GLY A 56 10.41 4.60 -14.70
CA GLY A 56 9.82 4.25 -13.42
C GLY A 56 10.52 3.03 -12.86
N LEU A 57 10.77 3.05 -11.57
CA LEU A 57 11.33 1.92 -10.85
C LEU A 57 10.39 1.59 -9.68
N PHE A 58 10.18 0.31 -9.43
CA PHE A 58 9.50 -0.19 -8.25
C PHE A 58 10.46 -1.17 -7.58
N ILE A 59 10.83 -0.89 -6.34
CA ILE A 59 11.68 -1.73 -5.52
C ILE A 59 10.85 -2.14 -4.32
N PHE A 60 10.76 -3.45 -4.09
CA PHE A 60 10.08 -4.04 -2.95
C PHE A 60 11.10 -4.87 -2.17
N PHE A 61 11.18 -4.65 -0.87
CA PHE A 61 11.84 -5.56 0.05
C PHE A 61 10.77 -6.31 0.85
N CYS A 62 10.77 -7.64 0.73
CA CYS A 62 9.86 -8.53 1.45
C CYS A 62 10.67 -9.33 2.48
N ILE A 63 10.94 -8.72 3.63
CA ILE A 63 11.90 -9.23 4.61
C ILE A 63 11.16 -10.12 5.61
N PRO A 64 11.42 -11.44 5.67
CA PRO A 64 10.81 -12.29 6.69
C PRO A 64 11.32 -11.89 8.09
N VAL A 65 10.43 -11.83 9.07
CA VAL A 65 10.77 -11.45 10.47
C VAL A 65 10.50 -12.61 11.42
N SER A 66 9.31 -13.20 11.33
CA SER A 66 8.90 -14.42 12.03
C SER A 66 7.79 -15.10 11.21
N PRO A 67 7.42 -16.36 11.49
CA PRO A 67 6.29 -17.00 10.83
C PRO A 67 5.04 -16.12 10.89
N GLY A 68 4.34 -15.95 9.76
CA GLY A 68 3.16 -15.11 9.66
C GLY A 68 3.45 -13.61 9.60
N ASN A 69 4.72 -13.19 9.67
CA ASN A 69 5.11 -11.78 9.73
C ASN A 69 6.28 -11.48 8.79
N SER A 70 6.02 -10.60 7.82
CA SER A 70 7.04 -10.04 6.94
C SER A 70 7.01 -8.52 6.99
N ARG A 71 8.19 -7.91 6.92
CA ARG A 71 8.32 -6.47 6.73
C ARG A 71 8.36 -6.16 5.25
N PHE A 72 7.42 -5.35 4.79
CA PHE A 72 7.37 -4.83 3.44
C PHE A 72 7.91 -3.40 3.38
N ILE A 73 8.84 -3.13 2.47
CA ILE A 73 9.35 -1.78 2.18
C ILE A 73 9.25 -1.54 0.68
N GLY A 74 8.41 -0.59 0.29
CA GLY A 74 8.23 -0.16 -1.10
C GLY A 74 8.93 1.15 -1.40
N VAL A 75 9.67 1.21 -2.50
CA VAL A 75 10.32 2.43 -2.99
C VAL A 75 10.00 2.55 -4.49
N SER A 76 9.40 3.67 -4.89
CA SER A 76 8.99 3.87 -6.29
C SER A 76 9.51 5.19 -6.87
N PRO A 77 10.81 5.27 -7.20
CA PRO A 77 11.35 6.46 -7.83
C PRO A 77 10.93 6.52 -9.31
N ARG A 78 10.61 7.73 -9.78
CA ARG A 78 10.28 8.02 -11.18
C ARG A 78 10.88 9.36 -11.60
N ASN A 79 11.15 9.52 -12.89
CA ASN A 79 11.63 10.79 -13.45
C ASN A 79 10.54 11.58 -14.23
N PHE A 80 9.28 11.13 -14.17
CA PHE A 80 8.16 11.69 -14.90
C PHE A 80 6.98 11.99 -13.96
N SER A 81 6.09 12.88 -14.38
CA SER A 81 4.92 13.30 -13.57
C SER A 81 5.29 13.79 -12.17
N LEU A 82 6.43 14.49 -12.05
CA LEU A 82 6.92 15.05 -10.78
C LEU A 82 6.07 16.24 -10.30
N TRP A 83 5.39 16.93 -11.21
CA TRP A 83 4.49 18.04 -10.88
C TRP A 83 3.34 17.60 -9.93
N ILE A 84 2.97 16.32 -9.98
CA ILE A 84 1.94 15.73 -9.09
C ILE A 84 2.42 15.76 -7.64
N ASP A 85 3.72 15.64 -7.38
CA ASP A 85 4.27 15.61 -6.02
C ASP A 85 4.10 16.95 -5.28
N SER A 86 3.85 18.04 -6.02
CA SER A 86 3.51 19.35 -5.43
C SER A 86 2.09 19.40 -4.84
N PHE A 87 1.17 18.57 -5.35
CA PHE A 87 -0.23 18.54 -4.90
C PHE A 87 -0.52 17.32 -4.03
N VAL A 88 0.12 16.20 -4.31
CA VAL A 88 -0.07 14.94 -3.60
C VAL A 88 1.03 14.79 -2.56
N THR A 89 0.69 15.14 -1.33
CA THR A 89 1.59 14.93 -0.20
C THR A 89 1.93 13.44 -0.01
N ARG A 90 3.09 13.16 0.59
CA ARG A 90 3.60 11.79 0.76
C ARG A 90 2.62 10.83 1.47
N TRP A 91 1.84 11.31 2.45
CA TRP A 91 0.87 10.45 3.14
C TRP A 91 -0.32 10.06 2.25
N MET A 92 -0.74 10.93 1.32
CA MET A 92 -1.80 10.62 0.36
C MET A 92 -1.34 9.53 -0.62
N HIS A 93 -0.08 9.58 -1.06
CA HIS A 93 0.50 8.54 -1.88
C HIS A 93 0.49 7.18 -1.16
N HIS A 94 0.84 7.18 0.14
CA HIS A 94 0.82 5.96 0.95
C HIS A 94 -0.59 5.40 1.11
N ILE A 95 -1.64 6.21 1.24
CA ILE A 95 -3.02 5.71 1.29
C ILE A 95 -3.35 4.88 0.05
N VAL A 96 -3.03 5.41 -1.15
CA VAL A 96 -3.30 4.70 -2.42
C VAL A 96 -2.50 3.40 -2.51
N GLN A 97 -1.23 3.42 -2.09
CA GLN A 97 -0.39 2.21 -2.09
C GLN A 97 -0.89 1.16 -1.09
N ASN A 98 -1.24 1.58 0.13
CA ASN A 98 -1.76 0.70 1.17
C ASN A 98 -3.07 0.04 0.70
N LEU A 99 -3.91 0.71 -0.09
CA LEU A 99 -5.11 0.07 -0.63
C LEU A 99 -4.82 -1.20 -1.44
N VAL A 100 -3.70 -1.22 -2.18
CA VAL A 100 -3.26 -2.38 -2.99
C VAL A 100 -2.58 -3.43 -2.10
N ILE A 101 -1.79 -3.01 -1.12
CA ILE A 101 -1.06 -3.95 -0.27
C ILE A 101 -2.02 -4.67 0.69
N ASP A 102 -2.92 -3.91 1.31
CA ASP A 102 -3.86 -4.43 2.29
C ASP A 102 -4.91 -5.35 1.64
N SER A 103 -5.25 -5.13 0.36
CA SER A 103 -6.19 -6.01 -0.35
C SER A 103 -5.67 -7.44 -0.48
N ASP A 104 -4.36 -7.62 -0.57
CA ASP A 104 -3.75 -8.93 -0.77
C ASP A 104 -3.33 -9.60 0.54
N LEU A 105 -3.21 -8.83 1.64
CA LEU A 105 -2.63 -9.30 2.91
C LEU A 105 -3.35 -10.54 3.46
N TYR A 106 -4.68 -10.57 3.43
CA TYR A 106 -5.45 -11.73 3.87
C TYR A 106 -5.20 -12.96 2.99
N LEU A 107 -5.16 -12.78 1.67
CA LEU A 107 -4.91 -13.88 0.72
C LEU A 107 -3.51 -14.46 0.92
N LEU A 108 -2.51 -13.60 1.14
CA LEU A 108 -1.14 -14.01 1.44
C LEU A 108 -1.09 -14.86 2.71
N ARG A 109 -1.82 -14.47 3.76
CA ARG A 109 -1.86 -15.24 5.01
C ARG A 109 -2.51 -16.61 4.83
N VAL A 110 -3.63 -16.70 4.10
CA VAL A 110 -4.27 -17.99 3.77
C VAL A 110 -3.36 -18.86 2.90
N GLN A 111 -2.67 -18.25 1.93
CA GLN A 111 -1.74 -18.97 1.06
C GLN A 111 -0.58 -19.56 1.86
N GLU A 112 -0.02 -18.81 2.82
CA GLU A 112 1.04 -19.29 3.71
C GLU A 112 0.60 -20.53 4.50
N GLU A 113 -0.63 -20.52 5.00
CA GLU A 113 -1.23 -21.64 5.73
C GLU A 113 -1.36 -22.89 4.87
N LYS A 114 -1.99 -22.77 3.69
CA LYS A 114 -2.13 -23.88 2.74
C LYS A 114 -0.78 -24.44 2.29
N LEU A 115 0.24 -23.60 2.15
CA LEU A 115 1.60 -24.02 1.82
C LEU A 115 2.24 -24.82 2.95
N MET A 116 2.00 -24.44 4.21
CA MET A 116 2.50 -25.20 5.35
C MET A 116 1.80 -26.54 5.52
N GLU A 117 0.48 -26.59 5.30
CA GLU A 117 -0.30 -27.84 5.33
C GLU A 117 0.14 -28.83 4.25
N ALA A 118 0.36 -28.36 3.02
CA ALA A 118 0.84 -29.21 1.93
C ALA A 118 2.33 -29.60 2.06
N GLY A 119 3.08 -28.86 2.87
CA GLY A 119 4.55 -28.90 2.95
C GLY A 119 5.21 -28.04 1.88
N LEU A 120 6.24 -27.29 2.27
CA LEU A 120 6.92 -26.29 1.41
C LEU A 120 7.49 -26.88 0.11
N SER A 121 7.91 -28.14 0.13
CA SER A 121 8.41 -28.86 -1.05
C SER A 121 7.31 -29.22 -2.06
N ASN A 122 6.05 -29.27 -1.65
CA ASN A 122 4.89 -29.66 -2.45
C ASN A 122 4.01 -28.45 -2.86
N TRP A 123 4.58 -27.25 -2.88
CA TRP A 123 3.83 -26.01 -3.13
C TRP A 123 2.97 -26.02 -4.40
N GLN A 124 3.35 -26.78 -5.43
CA GLN A 124 2.59 -26.92 -6.68
C GLN A 124 1.21 -27.57 -6.47
N LYS A 125 1.01 -28.32 -5.38
CA LYS A 125 -0.30 -28.92 -5.04
C LYS A 125 -1.33 -27.87 -4.61
N VAL A 126 -0.87 -26.71 -4.12
CA VAL A 126 -1.74 -25.64 -3.58
C VAL A 126 -1.66 -24.34 -4.36
N CYS A 127 -0.65 -24.18 -5.23
CA CYS A 127 -0.51 -23.03 -6.11
C CYS A 127 -0.42 -23.49 -7.57
N PHE A 128 -1.51 -23.31 -8.31
CA PHE A 128 -1.56 -23.60 -9.73
C PHE A 128 -1.07 -22.39 -10.53
N VAL A 129 0.05 -22.54 -11.24
CA VAL A 129 0.73 -21.46 -11.99
C VAL A 129 0.98 -21.88 -13.44
N PRO A 130 -0.08 -22.08 -14.24
CA PRO A 130 0.02 -22.74 -15.54
C PRO A 130 0.50 -21.82 -16.67
N THR A 131 0.52 -20.50 -16.47
CA THR A 131 0.68 -19.54 -17.57
C THR A 131 2.06 -18.90 -17.59
N LYS A 132 2.41 -18.30 -18.74
CA LYS A 132 3.63 -17.48 -18.85
C LYS A 132 3.62 -16.27 -17.90
N ALA A 133 2.46 -15.76 -17.49
CA ALA A 133 2.39 -14.65 -16.53
C ALA A 133 2.93 -15.06 -15.14
N ASP A 134 2.90 -16.34 -14.82
CA ASP A 134 3.35 -16.87 -13.53
C ASP A 134 4.88 -17.13 -13.48
N THR A 135 5.61 -16.77 -14.53
CA THR A 135 7.05 -17.06 -14.68
C THR A 135 7.86 -16.59 -13.47
N MET A 136 7.59 -15.39 -12.94
CA MET A 136 8.31 -14.86 -11.77
C MET A 136 8.11 -15.72 -10.52
N VAL A 137 6.89 -16.22 -10.30
CA VAL A 137 6.57 -17.10 -9.16
C VAL A 137 7.30 -18.43 -9.30
N ALA A 138 7.24 -19.04 -10.48
CA ALA A 138 7.91 -20.31 -10.76
C ALA A 138 9.45 -20.20 -10.63
N LEU A 139 10.04 -19.12 -11.15
CA LEU A 139 11.48 -18.85 -11.03
C LEU A 139 11.89 -18.64 -9.56
N TYR A 140 11.12 -17.88 -8.80
CA TYR A 140 11.37 -17.66 -7.37
C TYR A 140 11.34 -18.97 -6.59
N ARG A 141 10.34 -19.83 -6.81
CA ARG A 141 10.24 -21.14 -6.14
C ARG A 141 11.41 -22.07 -6.49
N ARG A 142 11.84 -22.08 -7.76
CA ARG A 142 13.04 -22.84 -8.19
C ARG A 142 14.31 -22.31 -7.53
N TRP A 143 14.46 -20.98 -7.47
CA TRP A 143 15.59 -20.33 -6.79
C TRP A 143 15.61 -20.66 -5.29
N LEU A 144 14.48 -20.53 -4.61
CA LEU A 144 14.33 -20.81 -3.18
C LEU A 144 14.72 -22.27 -2.86
N ASN A 145 14.23 -23.22 -3.65
CA ASN A 145 14.56 -24.64 -3.48
C ASN A 145 16.05 -24.92 -3.71
N LYS A 146 16.63 -24.34 -4.77
CA LYS A 146 18.00 -24.64 -5.18
C LYS A 146 19.07 -23.96 -4.33
N TYR A 147 18.83 -22.72 -3.90
CA TYR A 147 19.86 -21.87 -3.29
C TYR A 147 19.59 -21.53 -1.82
N ALA A 148 18.36 -21.70 -1.33
CA ALA A 148 17.97 -21.36 0.05
C ALA A 148 17.37 -22.53 0.84
N GLY A 149 17.47 -23.77 0.33
CA GLY A 149 16.96 -24.96 1.01
C GLY A 149 15.43 -25.10 1.04
N GLY A 150 14.73 -24.37 0.17
CA GLY A 150 13.26 -24.47 0.00
C GLY A 150 12.42 -23.77 1.07
N GLN A 151 13.05 -23.11 2.03
CA GLN A 151 12.37 -22.45 3.13
C GLN A 151 13.13 -21.21 3.61
N VAL A 152 12.45 -20.37 4.37
CA VAL A 152 13.12 -19.28 5.10
C VAL A 152 13.92 -19.89 6.23
N ASN A 153 15.20 -19.52 6.33
CA ASN A 153 16.03 -19.88 7.48
C ASN A 153 15.66 -18.99 8.67
N TRP A 154 14.69 -19.45 9.45
CA TRP A 154 14.42 -18.91 10.77
C TRP A 154 15.61 -19.27 11.66
N ARG A 155 16.36 -18.25 12.10
CA ARG A 155 17.46 -18.43 13.06
C ARG A 155 17.02 -19.37 14.19
N THR A 156 17.94 -20.19 14.72
CA THR A 156 17.67 -21.36 15.59
C THR A 156 16.72 -21.16 16.77
N THR A 157 16.42 -19.92 17.16
CA THR A 157 15.51 -19.57 18.27
C THR A 157 14.05 -19.40 17.87
N ILE A 158 13.71 -19.37 16.57
CA ILE A 158 12.33 -19.14 16.10
C ILE A 158 11.75 -20.46 15.60
N ASN A 159 10.72 -20.97 16.29
CA ASN A 159 9.92 -22.08 15.81
C ASN A 159 9.21 -21.65 14.51
N GLY A 160 9.31 -22.45 13.45
CA GLY A 160 8.73 -22.16 12.13
C GLY A 160 7.21 -22.32 12.04
N SER A 161 6.53 -22.68 13.13
CA SER A 161 5.08 -22.84 13.19
C SER A 161 4.34 -21.51 13.00
N LEU A 162 3.29 -21.50 12.17
CA LEU A 162 2.44 -20.33 12.04
C LEU A 162 1.53 -20.14 13.25
N PRO A 163 1.36 -18.90 13.76
CA PRO A 163 0.25 -18.58 14.66
C PRO A 163 -1.06 -18.66 13.86
N PRO A 164 -2.23 -18.93 14.48
CA PRO A 164 -3.52 -18.89 13.78
C PRO A 164 -3.76 -17.57 13.03
N ILE A 165 -4.55 -17.58 11.93
CA ILE A 165 -4.96 -16.35 11.27
C ILE A 165 -5.74 -15.48 12.27
N PRO A 166 -5.30 -14.24 12.54
CA PRO A 166 -6.05 -13.35 13.42
C PRO A 166 -7.32 -12.86 12.72
N PRO A 167 -8.31 -12.33 13.46
CA PRO A 167 -9.48 -11.67 12.87
C PRO A 167 -9.08 -10.62 11.84
N LYS A 168 -9.92 -10.42 10.81
CA LYS A 168 -9.63 -9.49 9.70
C LYS A 168 -9.31 -8.08 10.19
N GLU A 169 -10.00 -7.62 11.22
CA GLU A 169 -9.83 -6.30 11.83
C GLU A 169 -8.42 -6.12 12.39
N GLN A 170 -7.86 -7.19 12.97
CA GLN A 170 -6.50 -7.20 13.49
C GLN A 170 -5.47 -7.37 12.37
N LEU A 171 -5.74 -8.23 11.39
CA LEU A 171 -4.83 -8.44 10.26
C LEU A 171 -4.68 -7.18 9.40
N LEU A 172 -5.77 -6.47 9.17
CA LEU A 172 -5.86 -5.28 8.33
C LEU A 172 -5.76 -3.97 9.15
N ASP A 173 -5.27 -4.04 10.40
CA ASP A 173 -4.98 -2.86 11.22
C ASP A 173 -3.80 -2.08 10.64
N ARG A 174 -4.13 -1.10 9.79
CA ARG A 174 -3.17 -0.21 9.15
C ARG A 174 -2.50 0.74 10.14
N TYR A 175 -3.18 1.07 11.24
CA TYR A 175 -2.63 2.00 12.22
C TYR A 175 -1.37 1.40 12.84
N ARG A 176 -1.46 0.14 13.27
CA ARG A 176 -0.36 -0.61 13.88
C ARG A 176 0.69 -1.06 12.87
N SER A 177 0.28 -1.56 11.70
CA SER A 177 1.23 -2.06 10.71
C SER A 177 2.04 -0.96 10.03
N HIS A 178 1.43 0.22 9.82
CA HIS A 178 2.03 1.30 9.03
C HIS A 178 2.04 2.67 9.74
N VAL A 179 0.88 3.18 10.16
CA VAL A 179 0.74 4.61 10.53
C VAL A 179 1.69 5.00 11.66
N VAL A 180 1.76 4.21 12.74
CA VAL A 180 2.64 4.49 13.89
C VAL A 180 4.12 4.48 13.54
N ASN A 181 4.51 3.76 12.48
CA ASN A 181 5.89 3.61 12.04
C ASN A 181 6.29 4.60 10.93
N CYS A 182 5.32 5.32 10.35
CA CYS A 182 5.56 6.24 9.24
C CYS A 182 5.40 7.70 9.68
N SER A 183 6.50 8.46 9.70
CA SER A 183 6.50 9.88 10.08
C SER A 183 5.52 10.74 9.28
N SER A 184 5.31 10.42 8.00
CA SER A 184 4.33 11.11 7.15
C SER A 184 2.89 10.84 7.57
N CYS A 185 2.54 9.57 7.75
CA CYS A 185 1.17 9.17 8.01
C CYS A 185 0.77 9.47 9.44
N ILE A 186 1.68 9.31 10.43
CA ILE A 186 1.38 9.71 11.82
C ILE A 186 1.20 11.23 11.94
N GLY A 187 1.98 12.02 11.20
CA GLY A 187 1.81 13.48 11.16
C GLY A 187 0.45 13.88 10.60
N ALA A 188 0.08 13.31 9.45
CA ALA A 188 -1.24 13.52 8.84
C ALA A 188 -2.38 13.06 9.75
N TYR A 189 -2.26 11.87 10.35
CA TYR A 189 -3.24 11.33 11.29
C TYR A 189 -3.47 12.30 12.46
N LYS A 190 -2.40 12.78 13.10
CA LYS A 190 -2.49 13.72 14.22
C LYS A 190 -3.13 15.05 13.80
N GLY A 191 -2.71 15.61 12.66
CA GLY A 191 -3.27 16.87 12.14
C GLY A 191 -4.75 16.77 11.79
N LEU A 192 -5.16 15.69 11.12
CA LEU A 192 -6.56 15.45 10.76
C LEU A 192 -7.43 15.21 12.00
N ASN A 193 -6.94 14.48 13.00
CA ASN A 193 -7.66 14.33 14.27
C ASN A 193 -7.81 15.66 15.01
N ALA A 194 -6.76 16.48 15.06
CA ALA A 194 -6.84 17.81 15.67
C ALA A 194 -7.86 18.71 14.96
N LEU A 195 -7.94 18.63 13.62
CA LEU A 195 -8.96 19.34 12.84
C LEU A 195 -10.36 18.80 13.13
N GLN A 196 -10.54 17.47 13.19
CA GLN A 196 -11.83 16.85 13.51
C GLN A 196 -12.35 17.32 14.88
N ILE A 197 -11.48 17.31 15.90
CA ILE A 197 -11.82 17.80 17.24
C ILE A 197 -12.13 19.30 17.22
N SER A 198 -11.31 20.10 16.52
CA SER A 198 -11.54 21.55 16.41
C SER A 198 -12.90 21.88 15.78
N LEU A 199 -13.28 21.17 14.71
CA LEU A 199 -14.59 21.34 14.05
C LEU A 199 -15.74 20.97 15.00
N GLU A 200 -15.60 19.88 15.76
CA GLU A 200 -16.63 19.43 16.71
C GLU A 200 -16.80 20.42 17.88
N VAL A 201 -15.68 20.89 18.46
CA VAL A 201 -15.69 21.91 19.52
C VAL A 201 -16.30 23.22 19.01
N PHE A 202 -15.93 23.66 17.80
CA PHE A 202 -16.47 24.88 17.20
C PHE A 202 -17.99 24.78 16.99
N SER A 203 -18.46 23.63 16.52
CA SER A 203 -19.90 23.38 16.33
C SER A 203 -20.67 23.47 17.65
N ILE A 204 -20.24 22.73 18.68
CA ILE A 204 -20.88 22.71 20.00
C ILE A 204 -20.87 24.11 20.63
N THR A 205 -19.73 24.80 20.57
CA THR A 205 -19.59 26.16 21.11
C THR A 205 -20.52 27.13 20.40
N SER A 206 -20.64 27.04 19.07
CA SER A 206 -21.54 27.88 18.28
C SER A 206 -23.01 27.68 18.68
N VAL A 207 -23.44 26.43 18.90
CA VAL A 207 -24.78 26.11 19.39
C VAL A 207 -25.00 26.66 20.79
N ALA A 208 -24.03 26.51 21.69
CA ALA A 208 -24.11 27.05 23.04
C ALA A 208 -24.23 28.58 23.06
N ILE A 209 -23.45 29.28 22.24
CA ILE A 209 -23.53 30.75 22.08
C ILE A 209 -24.93 31.16 21.60
N MET A 210 -25.48 30.46 20.58
CA MET A 210 -26.82 30.75 20.06
C MET A 210 -27.95 30.48 21.05
N ALA A 211 -27.76 29.53 21.96
CA ALA A 211 -28.70 29.21 23.03
C ALA A 211 -28.65 30.24 24.16
N ALA A 212 -27.47 30.76 24.47
CA ALA A 212 -27.28 31.76 25.52
C ALA A 212 -27.60 33.21 25.09
N THR A 213 -27.57 33.51 23.78
CA THR A 213 -27.86 34.86 23.28
C THR A 213 -29.36 35.15 23.29
N LYS A 214 -29.75 36.28 23.91
CA LYS A 214 -31.13 36.75 23.94
C LYS A 214 -31.59 37.20 22.54
N HIS A 215 -32.90 37.10 22.29
CA HIS A 215 -33.52 37.62 21.07
C HIS A 215 -33.21 39.12 20.91
N GLY A 216 -32.74 39.51 19.72
CA GLY A 216 -32.39 40.90 19.38
C GLY A 216 -30.94 41.32 19.64
N MET A 217 -30.12 40.52 20.36
CA MET A 217 -28.69 40.83 20.55
C MET A 217 -27.84 40.59 19.28
N ILE A 218 -28.27 39.67 18.42
CA ILE A 218 -27.66 39.39 17.12
C ILE A 218 -28.72 39.47 16.03
N SER A 219 -28.33 39.87 14.82
CA SER A 219 -29.24 39.90 13.69
C SER A 219 -29.69 38.49 13.31
N THR A 220 -30.89 38.35 12.76
CA THR A 220 -31.41 37.06 12.25
C THR A 220 -30.46 36.45 11.22
N VAL A 221 -29.87 37.28 10.37
CA VAL A 221 -28.86 36.83 9.38
C VAL A 221 -27.66 36.22 10.09
N ALA A 222 -27.06 36.92 11.07
CA ALA A 222 -25.89 36.41 11.80
C ALA A 222 -26.20 35.11 12.55
N ARG A 223 -27.39 35.01 13.17
CA ARG A 223 -27.84 33.79 13.86
C ARG A 223 -27.98 32.62 12.89
N ASN A 224 -28.62 32.83 11.74
CA ASN A 224 -28.80 31.79 10.73
C ASN A 224 -27.47 31.36 10.09
N THR A 225 -26.55 32.30 9.85
CA THR A 225 -25.20 31.99 9.37
C THR A 225 -24.44 31.15 10.39
N LEU A 226 -24.45 31.53 11.67
CA LEU A 226 -23.79 30.77 12.73
C LEU A 226 -24.36 29.35 12.86
N ALA A 227 -25.68 29.20 12.75
CA ALA A 227 -26.33 27.90 12.73
C ALA A 227 -25.88 27.04 11.55
N ALA A 228 -25.84 27.61 10.34
CA ALA A 228 -25.38 26.91 9.15
C ALA A 228 -23.91 26.47 9.27
N VAL A 229 -23.03 27.35 9.76
CA VAL A 229 -21.61 27.00 9.97
C VAL A 229 -21.47 25.92 11.04
N ALA A 230 -22.22 26.00 12.15
CA ALA A 230 -22.17 24.98 13.21
C ALA A 230 -22.56 23.60 12.66
N ILE A 231 -23.61 23.53 11.83
CA ILE A 231 -24.04 22.29 11.18
C ILE A 231 -22.96 21.78 10.23
N LEU A 232 -22.38 22.64 9.38
CA LEU A 232 -21.32 22.25 8.45
C LEU A 232 -20.07 21.75 9.18
N CYS A 233 -19.68 22.38 10.29
CA CYS A 233 -18.57 21.92 11.12
C CYS A 233 -18.84 20.54 11.72
N PHE A 234 -20.05 20.28 12.20
CA PHE A 234 -20.43 18.97 12.71
C PHE A 234 -20.41 17.89 11.62
N LEU A 235 -21.02 18.16 10.46
CA LEU A 235 -21.00 17.23 9.33
C LEU A 235 -19.57 16.98 8.84
N GLY A 236 -18.77 18.04 8.77
CA GLY A 236 -17.34 17.96 8.43
C GLY A 236 -16.56 17.11 9.42
N SER A 237 -16.82 17.23 10.74
CA SER A 237 -16.14 16.42 11.75
C SER A 237 -16.51 14.93 11.65
N LYS A 238 -17.78 14.59 11.39
CA LYS A 238 -18.22 13.20 11.20
C LYS A 238 -17.69 12.59 9.92
N TRP A 239 -17.70 13.35 8.82
CA TRP A 239 -17.05 12.94 7.58
C TRP A 239 -15.56 12.69 7.79
N LEU A 240 -14.87 13.61 8.48
CA LEU A 240 -13.44 13.50 8.74
C LEU A 240 -13.12 12.32 9.67
N SER A 241 -13.96 12.05 10.68
CA SER A 241 -13.84 10.86 11.53
C SER A 241 -13.92 9.57 10.71
N HIS A 242 -14.90 9.46 9.80
CA HIS A 242 -15.03 8.30 8.92
C HIS A 242 -13.84 8.18 7.96
N PHE A 243 -13.40 9.30 7.38
CA PHE A 243 -12.22 9.37 6.52
C PHE A 243 -10.97 8.88 7.26
N ILE A 244 -10.74 9.35 8.48
CA ILE A 244 -9.60 8.95 9.32
C ILE A 244 -9.65 7.45 9.59
N TYR A 245 -10.80 6.93 10.02
CA TYR A 245 -10.97 5.51 10.31
C TYR A 245 -10.68 4.64 9.08
N LYS A 246 -11.33 4.95 7.95
CA LYS A 246 -11.22 4.18 6.71
C LYS A 246 -9.79 4.17 6.13
N ASN A 247 -9.08 5.30 6.25
CA ASN A 247 -7.77 5.47 5.62
C ASN A 247 -6.59 5.17 6.55
N PHE A 248 -6.74 5.27 7.87
CA PHE A 248 -5.64 5.08 8.82
C PHE A 248 -5.80 3.87 9.74
N HIS A 249 -7.00 3.30 9.89
CA HIS A 249 -7.24 2.15 10.76
C HIS A 249 -7.59 0.90 9.97
N PHE A 250 -8.77 0.89 9.34
CA PHE A 250 -9.31 -0.33 8.74
C PHE A 250 -10.05 -0.04 7.45
N HIS A 251 -9.78 -0.87 6.43
CA HIS A 251 -10.51 -0.93 5.19
C HIS A 251 -10.84 -2.39 4.94
N ASP A 252 -12.12 -2.75 4.90
CA ASP A 252 -12.50 -4.12 4.59
C ASP A 252 -12.41 -4.38 3.08
N TYR A 253 -12.10 -5.62 2.74
CA TYR A 253 -12.01 -6.09 1.36
C TYR A 253 -12.90 -7.31 1.21
N ASN A 254 -13.68 -7.31 0.13
CA ASN A 254 -14.43 -8.50 -0.28
C ASN A 254 -13.48 -9.47 -0.98
N HIS A 255 -12.80 -10.27 -0.18
CA HIS A 255 -12.16 -11.49 -0.66
C HIS A 255 -13.29 -12.50 -0.93
N ALA A 256 -13.52 -12.83 -2.19
CA ALA A 256 -14.56 -13.78 -2.57
C ALA A 256 -14.23 -15.17 -2.00
N PHE A 257 -14.72 -15.48 -0.80
CA PHE A 257 -14.72 -16.81 -0.23
C PHE A 257 -16.00 -17.50 -0.70
N LYS A 258 -15.90 -18.23 -1.80
CA LYS A 258 -16.78 -19.38 -2.03
C LYS A 258 -16.06 -20.63 -1.58
#